data_AF-V5BSK4-F1
#
_entry.id   AF-V5BSK4-F1
#
_cell.length_a   1.000
_cell.length_b   1.000
_cell.length_c   1.000
_cell.angle_alpha   90.00
_cell.angle_beta   90.00
_cell.angle_gamma   90.00
#
_symmetry.space_group_name_H-M   'P 1'
#
loop_
_entity.id
_entity.type
_entity.pdbx_description
1 polymer ?
#
loop_
_entity_poly.entity_id
_entity_poly.type
_entity_poly.pdbx_seq_one_letter_code
_entity_poly.pdbx_strand_id
1 'polypeptide(L)'
;MSRNQFRKGGRKRGRKEDNWAADARDLSTLTNDAFISYYKGNVVEEAEWEVFMEALRRALPVALRVHPSVSSAEAVLEYLKSRLSSVLPITTIPFIPDCAALQCHISRGDLKRSVELRELKKVIAAMNEGGYLTRQETVSMLPPVLLQVRPGHRVLDMCAAPGSKTSQILEALIPSMEDGVVVANDINTSRLDVLLHQTNRSAAAHSHLIVTSYDATQFPLLPSESKFDRVLCDVMCSGDGTLRKSMDMWPRWNVFQGAELHNTQIRVLLRGMMLCKKGGIVVYSTCSLNPVEDEAVVSECLLQAKGAFRLMDPTSLVPGLVAAPGLDDWSLLTKDLKARLHTMEEAQVFAETSASNGISYRATMFPNKARLQEQNIHYTRRVLPHLQDTGGFFVAVMECLEEYSAPTATTFSKKSETFKSVSPALQKEVRGALGLPEFFPTDQLLVRNETAREQKIYFANKAVCEILPKLGPRVVHVGSKVFESYMKYRNDKLRFCSDGVGVLIPRLPSSFVVEIGPEMLLQLSQSKLGESLLPPLPPHHSFVFKCNMAIVGAVYIAAERACPCQISAKVAEWQVALTKLTLGQPLVECNEEAAADTDRVGGDKNTD
;
A
#
# COMPACT_ATOMS: atom_id res chain seq x y z
N MET A 1 17.54 19.85 7.13
CA MET A 1 16.98 20.56 5.95
C MET A 1 17.58 19.98 4.68
N SER A 2 16.71 19.64 3.71
CA SER A 2 16.94 19.55 2.26
C SER A 2 18.12 18.72 1.71
N ARG A 3 17.79 17.60 1.03
CA ARG A 3 18.34 17.33 -0.33
C ARG A 3 17.61 16.32 -1.22
N ASN A 4 16.46 15.75 -0.82
CA ASN A 4 15.59 14.99 -1.74
C ASN A 4 14.14 15.51 -1.84
N GLN A 5 13.86 16.72 -1.33
CA GLN A 5 12.51 17.29 -1.23
C GLN A 5 12.07 18.19 -2.39
N PHE A 6 12.84 18.31 -3.47
CA PHE A 6 12.44 19.13 -4.63
C PHE A 6 12.28 18.31 -5.91
N ARG A 7 11.14 17.62 -6.04
CA ARG A 7 10.49 17.45 -7.34
C ARG A 7 9.24 18.33 -7.35
N LYS A 8 9.42 19.60 -7.74
CA LYS A 8 8.31 20.49 -8.14
C LYS A 8 7.63 19.92 -9.39
N GLY A 9 6.30 19.87 -9.39
CA GLY A 9 5.51 19.56 -10.57
C GLY A 9 5.63 20.63 -11.66
N GLY A 10 5.31 20.22 -12.90
CA GLY A 10 4.65 21.09 -13.86
C GLY A 10 5.52 21.92 -14.81
N ARG A 11 6.38 21.29 -15.61
CA ARG A 11 6.56 21.71 -17.01
C ARG A 11 6.19 20.51 -17.86
N LYS A 12 5.25 20.66 -18.80
CA LYS A 12 4.92 19.67 -19.84
C LYS A 12 6.20 19.38 -20.63
N ARG A 13 7.06 18.50 -20.13
CA ARG A 13 7.97 17.75 -20.98
C ARG A 13 7.05 16.84 -21.78
N GLY A 14 7.08 16.98 -23.10
CA GLY A 14 6.51 15.98 -24.00
C GLY A 14 6.86 14.61 -23.46
N ARG A 15 5.89 13.70 -23.48
CA ARG A 15 6.02 12.30 -23.12
C ARG A 15 7.13 11.73 -24.01
N LYS A 16 8.40 11.93 -23.61
CA LYS A 16 9.51 11.15 -24.13
C LYS A 16 9.07 9.73 -23.88
N GLU A 17 9.00 8.99 -24.96
CA GLU A 17 8.75 7.56 -24.93
C GLU A 17 9.42 6.98 -23.70
N ASP A 18 8.60 6.21 -23.00
CA ASP A 18 8.90 5.36 -21.88
C ASP A 18 10.13 4.49 -22.22
N ASN A 19 11.34 5.07 -22.19
CA ASN A 19 12.59 4.34 -22.45
C ASN A 19 12.94 3.59 -21.17
N TRP A 20 12.35 2.40 -21.04
CA TRP A 20 12.48 1.46 -19.93
C TRP A 20 13.85 0.76 -19.90
N ALA A 21 14.94 1.52 -19.81
CA ALA A 21 16.27 0.97 -19.48
C ALA A 21 16.36 0.38 -18.04
N ALA A 22 15.24 0.19 -17.35
CA ALA A 22 15.17 -0.09 -15.91
C ALA A 22 15.49 -1.54 -15.50
N ASP A 23 15.58 -2.48 -16.44
CA ASP A 23 16.01 -3.86 -16.17
C ASP A 23 17.32 -4.24 -16.89
N ALA A 24 17.93 -3.30 -17.63
CA ALA A 24 19.29 -3.49 -18.14
C ALA A 24 20.26 -3.36 -16.95
N ARG A 25 20.80 -4.49 -16.50
CA ARG A 25 21.70 -4.54 -15.35
C ARG A 25 23.14 -4.58 -15.81
N ASP A 26 23.84 -3.46 -15.63
CA ASP A 26 25.30 -3.48 -15.67
C ASP A 26 25.82 -4.01 -14.32
N LEU A 27 26.15 -5.30 -14.29
CA LEU A 27 26.64 -5.98 -13.10
C LEU A 27 27.90 -5.32 -12.51
N SER A 28 28.70 -4.65 -13.34
CA SER A 28 29.91 -3.93 -12.88
C SER A 28 29.57 -2.74 -11.96
N THR A 29 28.35 -2.20 -12.07
CA THR A 29 27.87 -1.06 -11.26
C THR A 29 27.15 -1.49 -9.98
N LEU A 30 26.87 -2.80 -9.81
CA LEU A 30 26.14 -3.34 -8.66
C LEU A 30 27.11 -3.84 -7.58
N THR A 31 28.01 -2.96 -7.16
CA THR A 31 28.99 -3.18 -6.10
C THR A 31 29.26 -1.89 -5.34
N ASN A 32 29.65 -2.00 -4.07
CA ASN A 32 30.04 -0.88 -3.22
C ASN A 32 30.92 -1.38 -2.06
N ASP A 33 32.16 -0.87 -1.96
CA ASP A 33 33.14 -1.35 -0.97
C ASP A 33 32.69 -1.09 0.48
N ALA A 34 32.02 0.04 0.73
CA ALA A 34 31.48 0.35 2.05
C ALA A 34 30.35 -0.63 2.41
N PHE A 35 29.49 -0.97 1.45
CA PHE A 35 28.40 -1.94 1.65
C PHE A 35 28.96 -3.32 1.97
N ILE A 36 29.94 -3.78 1.18
CA ILE A 36 30.62 -5.06 1.38
C ILE A 36 31.27 -5.08 2.77
N SER A 37 32.05 -4.06 3.11
CA SER A 37 32.75 -3.96 4.40
C SER A 37 31.78 -3.90 5.59
N TYR A 38 30.62 -3.26 5.43
CA TYR A 38 29.67 -3.11 6.53
C TYR A 38 28.92 -4.41 6.82
N TYR A 39 28.49 -5.13 5.78
CA TYR A 39 27.58 -6.27 5.92
C TYR A 39 28.24 -7.64 5.98
N LYS A 40 29.35 -7.86 5.25
CA LYS A 40 30.04 -9.15 5.20
C LYS A 40 30.63 -9.50 6.56
N GLY A 41 30.27 -10.67 7.10
CA GLY A 41 30.72 -11.15 8.40
C GLY A 41 30.18 -10.37 9.59
N ASN A 42 29.18 -9.49 9.38
CA ASN A 42 28.57 -8.66 10.43
C ASN A 42 27.06 -8.90 10.51
N VAL A 43 26.35 -8.81 9.39
CA VAL A 43 24.90 -9.08 9.29
C VAL A 43 24.63 -10.30 8.42
N VAL A 44 25.46 -10.52 7.40
CA VAL A 44 25.41 -11.69 6.54
C VAL A 44 26.66 -12.50 6.81
N GLU A 45 26.47 -13.78 7.13
CA GLU A 45 27.57 -14.72 7.38
C GLU A 45 28.51 -14.79 6.18
N GLU A 46 29.82 -14.93 6.43
CA GLU A 46 30.81 -14.95 5.36
C GLU A 46 30.58 -16.09 4.35
N ALA A 47 30.08 -17.23 4.83
CA ALA A 47 29.76 -18.40 4.01
C ALA A 47 28.59 -18.17 3.03
N GLU A 48 27.66 -17.27 3.35
CA GLU A 48 26.47 -16.97 2.54
C GLU A 48 26.68 -15.74 1.64
N TRP A 49 27.78 -15.02 1.82
CA TRP A 49 28.01 -13.71 1.21
C TRP A 49 27.92 -13.71 -0.31
N GLU A 50 28.53 -14.69 -0.97
CA GLU A 50 28.55 -14.75 -2.44
C GLU A 50 27.15 -14.98 -3.02
N VAL A 51 26.37 -15.88 -2.40
CA VAL A 51 24.98 -16.16 -2.82
C VAL A 51 24.06 -14.96 -2.52
N PHE A 52 24.29 -14.27 -1.40
CA PHE A 52 23.62 -13.00 -1.09
C PHE A 52 23.87 -11.93 -2.15
N MET A 53 25.13 -11.73 -2.55
CA MET A 53 25.49 -10.76 -3.57
C MET A 53 24.96 -11.15 -4.95
N GLU A 54 24.96 -12.44 -5.30
CA GLU A 54 24.33 -12.93 -6.54
C GLU A 54 22.82 -12.60 -6.57
N ALA A 55 22.10 -12.87 -5.49
CA ALA A 55 20.68 -12.55 -5.39
C ALA A 55 20.40 -11.04 -5.51
N LEU A 56 21.23 -10.19 -4.88
CA LEU A 56 21.12 -8.74 -5.00
C LEU A 56 21.34 -8.22 -6.43
N ARG A 57 22.19 -8.89 -7.20
CA ARG A 57 22.46 -8.58 -8.61
C ARG A 57 21.34 -9.04 -9.54
N ARG A 58 20.53 -10.04 -9.16
CA ARG A 58 19.37 -10.52 -9.94
C ARG A 58 18.15 -9.61 -9.81
N ALA A 59 17.38 -9.53 -10.90
CA ALA A 59 16.12 -8.79 -10.92
C ALA A 59 15.08 -9.40 -9.97
N LEU A 60 14.28 -8.55 -9.33
CA LEU A 60 13.28 -8.97 -8.37
C LEU A 60 12.10 -9.67 -9.10
N PRO A 61 11.65 -10.84 -8.63
CA PRO A 61 10.46 -11.50 -9.14
C PRO A 61 9.21 -10.63 -9.00
N VAL A 62 8.26 -10.78 -9.92
CA VAL A 62 6.94 -10.13 -9.81
C VAL A 62 6.06 -10.96 -8.88
N ALA A 63 5.49 -10.33 -7.85
CA ALA A 63 4.48 -10.96 -7.00
C ALA A 63 3.10 -10.31 -7.19
N LEU A 64 2.07 -11.16 -7.20
CA LEU A 64 0.67 -10.81 -7.40
C LEU A 64 -0.14 -11.37 -6.23
N ARG A 65 -1.01 -10.56 -5.65
CA ARG A 65 -1.90 -10.96 -4.55
C ARG A 65 -3.34 -10.72 -4.96
N VAL A 66 -4.15 -11.78 -5.01
CA VAL A 66 -5.60 -11.68 -5.24
C VAL A 66 -6.26 -11.15 -3.97
N HIS A 67 -7.26 -10.29 -4.13
CA HIS A 67 -7.95 -9.69 -2.99
C HIS A 67 -8.92 -10.73 -2.43
N PRO A 68 -8.79 -11.16 -1.17
CA PRO A 68 -9.71 -12.15 -0.60
C PRO A 68 -11.12 -11.58 -0.40
N SER A 69 -11.27 -10.25 -0.35
CA SER A 69 -12.55 -9.59 -0.12
C SER A 69 -13.47 -9.55 -1.34
N VAL A 70 -13.00 -9.93 -2.54
CA VAL A 70 -13.85 -9.97 -3.74
C VAL A 70 -14.58 -11.31 -3.82
N SER A 71 -15.87 -11.31 -4.17
CA SER A 71 -16.68 -12.53 -4.24
C SER A 71 -16.18 -13.55 -5.28
N SER A 72 -15.38 -13.10 -6.24
CA SER A 72 -14.77 -13.89 -7.31
C SER A 72 -13.30 -14.27 -7.03
N ALA A 73 -12.80 -14.10 -5.79
CA ALA A 73 -11.39 -14.31 -5.46
C ALA A 73 -10.84 -15.67 -5.91
N GLU A 74 -11.57 -16.76 -5.65
CA GLU A 74 -11.16 -18.11 -6.01
C GLU A 74 -11.07 -18.28 -7.54
N ALA A 75 -12.10 -17.86 -8.27
CA ALA A 75 -12.13 -17.90 -9.73
C ALA A 75 -11.03 -17.04 -10.37
N VAL A 76 -10.76 -15.86 -9.82
CA VAL A 76 -9.66 -14.98 -10.26
C VAL A 76 -8.30 -15.65 -10.01
N LEU A 77 -8.10 -16.27 -8.85
CA LEU A 77 -6.86 -16.96 -8.51
C LEU A 77 -6.62 -18.17 -9.41
N GLU A 78 -7.64 -18.99 -9.65
CA GLU A 78 -7.56 -20.16 -10.54
C GLU A 78 -7.24 -19.73 -11.98
N TYR A 79 -7.95 -18.72 -12.48
CA TYR A 79 -7.68 -18.14 -13.80
C TYR A 79 -6.22 -17.63 -13.90
N LEU A 80 -5.74 -16.90 -12.90
CA LEU A 80 -4.36 -16.40 -12.88
C LEU A 80 -3.34 -17.55 -12.83
N LYS A 81 -3.56 -18.57 -11.98
CA LYS A 81 -2.67 -19.74 -11.90
C LYS A 81 -2.57 -20.45 -13.25
N SER A 82 -3.71 -20.74 -13.87
CA SER A 82 -3.78 -21.39 -15.19
C SER A 82 -3.08 -20.54 -16.26
N ARG A 83 -3.42 -19.25 -16.34
CA ARG A 83 -2.87 -18.35 -17.36
C ARG A 83 -1.37 -18.12 -17.18
N LEU A 84 -0.89 -17.92 -15.95
CA LEU A 84 0.52 -17.67 -15.67
C LEU A 84 1.36 -18.93 -15.87
N SER A 85 0.94 -20.07 -15.33
CA SER A 85 1.70 -21.34 -15.44
C SER A 85 1.85 -21.83 -16.88
N SER A 86 0.93 -21.46 -17.78
CA SER A 86 1.06 -21.75 -19.21
C SER A 86 2.21 -20.99 -19.91
N VAL A 87 2.73 -19.92 -19.28
CA VAL A 87 3.74 -19.02 -19.88
C VAL A 87 5.03 -18.98 -19.08
N LEU A 88 4.98 -19.12 -17.75
CA LEU A 88 6.14 -18.96 -16.87
C LEU A 88 6.02 -19.75 -15.56
N PRO A 89 7.15 -20.13 -14.95
CA PRO A 89 7.16 -20.79 -13.64
C PRO A 89 6.61 -19.86 -12.54
N ILE A 90 5.65 -20.37 -11.78
CA ILE A 90 5.03 -19.68 -10.65
C ILE A 90 5.15 -20.50 -9.38
N THR A 91 5.25 -19.81 -8.25
CA THR A 91 5.16 -20.40 -6.91
C THR A 91 4.08 -19.69 -6.12
N THR A 92 3.41 -20.43 -5.23
CA THR A 92 2.43 -19.84 -4.30
C THR A 92 3.18 -19.35 -3.07
N ILE A 93 2.78 -18.20 -2.52
CA ILE A 93 3.40 -17.62 -1.33
C ILE A 93 2.63 -18.15 -0.10
N PRO A 94 3.20 -19.07 0.70
CA PRO A 94 2.45 -19.88 1.68
C PRO A 94 2.01 -19.10 2.92
N PHE A 95 2.74 -18.03 3.26
CA PHE A 95 2.44 -17.21 4.44
C PHE A 95 1.34 -16.16 4.18
N ILE A 96 0.81 -16.07 2.97
CA ILE A 96 -0.37 -15.24 2.68
C ILE A 96 -1.63 -16.07 2.95
N PRO A 97 -2.60 -15.54 3.73
CA PRO A 97 -3.87 -16.22 3.98
C PRO A 97 -4.52 -16.74 2.69
N ASP A 98 -5.13 -17.91 2.78
CA ASP A 98 -5.79 -18.64 1.68
C ASP A 98 -4.88 -18.92 0.46
N CYS A 99 -3.55 -18.81 0.63
CA CYS A 99 -2.60 -18.95 -0.46
C CYS A 99 -2.91 -18.02 -1.65
N ALA A 100 -3.47 -16.83 -1.35
CA ALA A 100 -4.01 -15.90 -2.34
C ALA A 100 -2.93 -15.10 -3.09
N ALA A 101 -1.66 -15.44 -2.97
CA ALA A 101 -0.57 -14.75 -3.64
C ALA A 101 0.38 -15.68 -4.39
N LEU A 102 0.85 -15.18 -5.53
CA LEU A 102 1.70 -15.89 -6.48
C LEU A 102 2.98 -15.08 -6.72
N GLN A 103 4.12 -15.76 -6.69
CA GLN A 103 5.40 -15.24 -7.14
C GLN A 103 5.68 -15.78 -8.55
N CYS A 104 5.82 -14.86 -9.49
CA CYS A 104 6.17 -15.11 -10.88
C CYS A 104 7.69 -14.93 -10.99
N HIS A 105 8.44 -15.98 -11.35
CA HIS A 105 9.91 -15.94 -11.47
C HIS A 105 10.37 -15.22 -12.76
N ILE A 106 9.83 -14.01 -12.96
CA ILE A 106 10.10 -13.12 -14.07
C ILE A 106 10.25 -11.70 -13.53
N SER A 107 11.13 -10.91 -14.14
CA SER A 107 11.26 -9.50 -13.80
C SER A 107 10.12 -8.65 -14.41
N ARG A 108 9.99 -7.41 -13.93
CA ARG A 108 9.00 -6.48 -14.45
C ARG A 108 9.25 -6.10 -15.92
N GLY A 109 10.51 -5.93 -16.33
CA GLY A 109 10.89 -5.58 -17.70
C GLY A 109 10.68 -6.73 -18.66
N ASP A 110 10.90 -7.96 -18.19
CA ASP A 110 10.78 -9.15 -19.01
C ASP A 110 9.34 -9.45 -19.43
N LEU A 111 8.33 -8.98 -18.66
CA LEU A 111 6.91 -9.01 -19.01
C LEU A 111 6.55 -8.25 -20.32
N LYS A 112 7.51 -7.66 -21.02
CA LYS A 112 7.28 -6.94 -22.29
C LYS A 112 7.90 -7.62 -23.52
N ARG A 113 8.66 -8.71 -23.33
CA ARG A 113 9.50 -9.29 -24.37
C ARG A 113 8.73 -10.06 -25.45
N SER A 114 7.55 -10.58 -25.15
CA SER A 114 6.72 -11.33 -26.11
C SER A 114 5.29 -10.78 -26.22
N VAL A 115 4.56 -11.17 -27.27
CA VAL A 115 3.14 -10.81 -27.45
C VAL A 115 2.30 -11.36 -26.29
N GLU A 116 2.52 -12.61 -25.91
CA GLU A 116 1.82 -13.32 -24.84
C GLU A 116 2.02 -12.63 -23.49
N LEU A 117 3.24 -12.16 -23.21
CA LEU A 117 3.57 -11.42 -22.00
C LEU A 117 2.95 -10.01 -22.00
N ARG A 118 2.84 -9.36 -23.16
CA ARG A 118 2.14 -8.06 -23.31
C ARG A 118 0.63 -8.19 -23.05
N GLU A 119 0.00 -9.25 -23.54
CA GLU A 119 -1.40 -9.59 -23.24
C GLU A 119 -1.59 -9.84 -21.74
N LEU A 120 -0.77 -10.71 -21.15
CA LEU A 120 -0.79 -11.00 -19.72
C LEU A 120 -0.62 -9.72 -18.88
N LYS A 121 0.28 -8.82 -19.27
CA LYS A 121 0.47 -7.53 -18.62
C LYS A 121 -0.79 -6.66 -18.67
N LYS A 122 -1.55 -6.66 -19.79
CA LYS A 122 -2.82 -5.93 -19.89
C LYS A 122 -3.89 -6.53 -18.98
N VAL A 123 -3.97 -7.87 -18.91
CA VAL A 123 -4.87 -8.58 -17.98
C VAL A 123 -4.54 -8.22 -16.53
N ILE A 124 -3.27 -8.34 -16.12
CA ILE A 124 -2.81 -7.97 -14.78
C ILE A 124 -3.12 -6.51 -14.48
N ALA A 125 -2.89 -5.60 -15.42
CA ALA A 125 -3.19 -4.18 -15.24
C ALA A 125 -4.68 -3.91 -15.06
N ALA A 126 -5.54 -4.55 -15.87
CA ALA A 126 -6.99 -4.40 -15.78
C ALA A 126 -7.54 -4.97 -14.46
N MET A 127 -7.09 -6.16 -14.06
CA MET A 127 -7.47 -6.78 -12.79
C MET A 127 -6.96 -5.99 -11.59
N ASN A 128 -5.74 -5.42 -11.68
CA ASN A 128 -5.21 -4.56 -10.65
C ASN A 128 -6.03 -3.27 -10.51
N GLU A 129 -6.36 -2.62 -11.62
CA GLU A 129 -7.12 -1.37 -11.61
C GLU A 129 -8.58 -1.56 -11.18
N GLY A 130 -9.16 -2.73 -11.46
CA GLY A 130 -10.49 -3.13 -10.99
C GLY A 130 -10.54 -3.65 -9.54
N GLY A 131 -9.39 -3.72 -8.84
CA GLY A 131 -9.33 -4.16 -7.44
C GLY A 131 -9.59 -5.66 -7.23
N TYR A 132 -9.22 -6.50 -8.21
CA TYR A 132 -9.29 -7.96 -8.08
C TYR A 132 -7.95 -8.57 -7.65
N LEU A 133 -6.85 -7.88 -7.95
CA LEU A 133 -5.52 -8.24 -7.49
C LEU A 133 -4.71 -6.98 -7.19
N THR A 134 -3.60 -7.13 -6.49
CA THR A 134 -2.57 -6.10 -6.33
C THR A 134 -1.21 -6.69 -6.71
N ARG A 135 -0.44 -5.94 -7.50
CA ARG A 135 1.00 -6.20 -7.64
C ARG A 135 1.74 -5.58 -6.45
N GLN A 136 2.24 -6.43 -5.56
CA GLN A 136 2.96 -6.04 -4.35
C GLN A 136 4.14 -7.00 -4.18
N GLU A 137 5.27 -6.48 -3.72
CA GLU A 137 6.45 -7.31 -3.44
C GLU A 137 6.18 -8.25 -2.26
N THR A 138 6.68 -9.49 -2.37
CA THR A 138 6.50 -10.58 -1.38
C THR A 138 6.77 -10.12 0.06
N VAL A 139 7.92 -9.49 0.32
CA VAL A 139 8.25 -9.02 1.68
C VAL A 139 7.41 -7.85 2.16
N SER A 140 6.89 -7.02 1.25
CA SER A 140 5.99 -5.91 1.60
C SER A 140 4.61 -6.40 2.05
N MET A 141 4.26 -7.67 1.81
CA MET A 141 3.01 -8.27 2.28
C MET A 141 3.08 -8.75 3.74
N LEU A 142 4.28 -8.90 4.30
CA LEU A 142 4.48 -9.47 5.64
C LEU A 142 3.88 -8.63 6.77
N PRO A 143 4.09 -7.30 6.84
CA PRO A 143 3.62 -6.55 8.00
C PRO A 143 2.10 -6.58 8.21
N PRO A 144 1.24 -6.43 7.17
CA PRO A 144 -0.20 -6.58 7.36
C PRO A 144 -0.65 -8.00 7.74
N VAL A 145 0.03 -9.05 7.28
CA VAL A 145 -0.23 -10.43 7.75
C VAL A 145 0.05 -10.53 9.24
N LEU A 146 1.21 -10.03 9.68
CA LEU A 146 1.63 -10.09 11.07
C LEU A 146 0.82 -9.18 12.00
N LEU A 147 0.16 -8.15 11.48
CA LEU A 147 -0.81 -7.36 12.25
C LEU A 147 -2.03 -8.18 12.64
N GLN A 148 -2.37 -9.28 11.97
CA GLN A 148 -3.54 -10.10 12.31
C GLN A 148 -4.81 -9.24 12.39
N VAL A 149 -5.03 -8.42 11.36
CA VAL A 149 -6.19 -7.53 11.24
C VAL A 149 -7.45 -8.38 11.07
N ARG A 150 -8.53 -7.99 11.74
CA ARG A 150 -9.85 -8.61 11.66
C ARG A 150 -10.88 -7.51 11.41
N PRO A 151 -12.04 -7.82 10.83
CA PRO A 151 -13.14 -6.87 10.77
C PRO A 151 -13.48 -6.27 12.14
N GLY A 152 -14.03 -5.05 12.15
CA GLY A 152 -14.29 -4.30 13.38
C GLY A 152 -13.06 -3.63 14.03
N HIS A 153 -11.83 -4.01 13.68
CA HIS A 153 -10.64 -3.38 14.25
C HIS A 153 -10.46 -1.91 13.84
N ARG A 154 -9.88 -1.13 14.74
CA ARG A 154 -9.28 0.17 14.47
C ARG A 154 -7.79 0.00 14.22
N VAL A 155 -7.34 0.35 13.03
CA VAL A 155 -5.95 0.19 12.58
C VAL A 155 -5.33 1.55 12.29
N LEU A 156 -4.09 1.77 12.73
CA LEU A 156 -3.29 2.94 12.39
C LEU A 156 -2.11 2.52 11.52
N ASP A 157 -1.95 3.15 10.37
CA ASP A 157 -0.78 3.05 9.52
C ASP A 157 0.01 4.36 9.60
N MET A 158 1.12 4.36 10.33
CA MET A 158 1.85 5.57 10.71
C MET A 158 2.55 6.27 9.54
N CYS A 159 2.92 5.51 8.50
CA CYS A 159 3.71 5.94 7.34
C CYS A 159 3.17 5.27 6.07
N ALA A 160 1.92 5.60 5.74
CA ALA A 160 1.07 4.80 4.88
C ALA A 160 1.39 4.90 3.39
N ALA A 161 1.91 6.03 2.90
CA ALA A 161 2.08 6.20 1.47
C ALA A 161 3.25 5.34 0.94
N PRO A 162 3.15 4.68 -0.23
CA PRO A 162 2.17 4.90 -1.29
C PRO A 162 0.89 4.05 -1.19
N GLY A 163 0.63 3.34 -0.09
CA GLY A 163 -0.67 2.71 0.18
C GLY A 163 -0.77 1.20 0.01
N SER A 164 0.29 0.49 -0.38
CA SER A 164 0.21 -0.98 -0.61
C SER A 164 -0.16 -1.78 0.66
N LYS A 165 0.44 -1.44 1.80
CA LYS A 165 0.14 -2.08 3.09
C LYS A 165 -1.22 -1.64 3.61
N THR A 166 -1.57 -0.35 3.47
CA THR A 166 -2.90 0.17 3.77
C THR A 166 -4.00 -0.55 2.98
N SER A 167 -3.79 -0.81 1.68
CA SER A 167 -4.73 -1.58 0.85
C SER A 167 -4.95 -2.97 1.42
N GLN A 168 -3.87 -3.68 1.75
CA GLN A 168 -3.95 -5.02 2.34
C GLN A 168 -4.66 -5.03 3.70
N ILE A 169 -4.48 -3.99 4.52
CA ILE A 169 -5.22 -3.82 5.78
C ILE A 169 -6.71 -3.61 5.49
N LEU A 170 -7.07 -2.76 4.53
CA LEU A 170 -8.47 -2.51 4.15
C LEU A 170 -9.14 -3.79 3.66
N GLU A 171 -8.45 -4.57 2.84
CA GLU A 171 -8.93 -5.87 2.34
C GLU A 171 -9.24 -6.87 3.46
N ALA A 172 -8.60 -6.76 4.63
CA ALA A 172 -8.91 -7.56 5.82
C ALA A 172 -10.10 -7.04 6.63
N LEU A 173 -10.50 -5.76 6.46
CA LEU A 173 -11.65 -5.17 7.17
C LEU A 173 -12.98 -5.34 6.41
N ILE A 174 -12.94 -5.36 5.08
CA ILE A 174 -14.10 -5.40 4.18
C ILE A 174 -14.93 -6.72 4.20
N PRO A 175 -14.37 -7.93 4.45
CA PRO A 175 -15.11 -9.18 4.25
C PRO A 175 -16.37 -9.37 5.10
N SER A 176 -16.57 -8.57 6.15
CA SER A 176 -17.75 -8.65 7.01
C SER A 176 -18.51 -7.32 7.05
N MET A 177 -19.73 -7.35 7.60
CA MET A 177 -20.53 -6.15 7.86
C MET A 177 -20.10 -5.38 9.12
N GLU A 178 -19.06 -5.83 9.82
CA GLU A 178 -18.54 -5.13 11.01
C GLU A 178 -17.82 -3.83 10.63
N ASP A 179 -18.17 -2.75 11.33
CA ASP A 179 -17.59 -1.44 11.10
C ASP A 179 -16.17 -1.35 11.72
N GLY A 180 -15.15 -1.53 10.88
CA GLY A 180 -13.74 -1.26 11.22
C GLY A 180 -13.20 0.00 10.53
N VAL A 181 -12.03 0.49 10.93
CA VAL A 181 -11.41 1.68 10.33
C VAL A 181 -9.90 1.57 10.23
N VAL A 182 -9.33 2.05 9.13
CA VAL A 182 -7.90 2.35 8.97
C VAL A 182 -7.69 3.85 8.94
N VAL A 183 -6.84 4.34 9.84
CA VAL A 183 -6.29 5.70 9.77
C VAL A 183 -4.92 5.61 9.12
N ALA A 184 -4.80 6.12 7.90
CA ALA A 184 -3.58 6.12 7.11
C ALA A 184 -2.90 7.49 7.17
N ASN A 185 -1.72 7.55 7.79
CA ASN A 185 -0.98 8.79 7.99
C ASN A 185 0.28 8.85 7.11
N ASP A 186 0.50 9.96 6.42
CA ASP A 186 1.81 10.27 5.82
C ASP A 186 2.03 11.79 5.79
N ILE A 187 3.25 12.23 6.06
CA ILE A 187 3.61 13.65 6.08
C ILE A 187 3.63 14.25 4.66
N ASN A 188 3.83 13.43 3.63
CA ASN A 188 3.99 13.89 2.25
C ASN A 188 2.65 13.84 1.51
N THR A 189 2.02 15.01 1.42
CA THR A 189 0.74 15.20 0.73
C THR A 189 0.74 14.75 -0.73
N SER A 190 1.85 14.88 -1.47
CA SER A 190 1.92 14.42 -2.86
C SER A 190 1.90 12.90 -3.01
N ARG A 191 2.36 12.15 -2.00
CA ARG A 191 2.30 10.69 -1.98
C ARG A 191 0.93 10.17 -1.55
N LEU A 192 0.16 10.98 -0.83
CA LEU A 192 -1.21 10.63 -0.42
C LEU A 192 -2.14 10.47 -1.64
N ASP A 193 -1.94 11.24 -2.71
CA ASP A 193 -2.72 11.06 -3.95
C ASP A 193 -2.51 9.65 -4.55
N VAL A 194 -1.28 9.13 -4.47
CA VAL A 194 -0.96 7.76 -4.90
C VAL A 194 -1.63 6.74 -4.00
N LEU A 195 -1.61 6.96 -2.68
CA LEU A 195 -2.31 6.11 -1.71
C LEU A 195 -3.80 6.05 -2.01
N LEU A 196 -4.45 7.21 -2.20
CA LEU A 196 -5.88 7.29 -2.49
C LEU A 196 -6.21 6.54 -3.78
N HIS A 197 -5.42 6.72 -4.83
CA HIS A 197 -5.61 6.01 -6.08
C HIS A 197 -5.45 4.49 -5.92
N GLN A 198 -4.44 4.02 -5.17
CA GLN A 198 -4.22 2.60 -4.96
C GLN A 198 -5.33 1.94 -4.13
N THR A 199 -5.77 2.57 -3.05
CA THR A 199 -6.78 2.00 -2.15
C THR A 199 -8.20 2.13 -2.69
N ASN A 200 -8.46 3.03 -3.64
CA ASN A 200 -9.79 3.22 -4.23
C ASN A 200 -10.17 2.13 -5.27
N ARG A 201 -9.24 1.22 -5.59
CA ARG A 201 -9.47 0.14 -6.55
C ARG A 201 -10.43 -0.92 -6.00
N SER A 202 -10.33 -1.21 -4.71
CA SER A 202 -11.21 -2.16 -4.04
C SER A 202 -12.53 -1.47 -3.68
N ALA A 203 -13.64 -1.99 -4.21
CA ALA A 203 -14.96 -1.50 -3.87
C ALA A 203 -15.17 -1.53 -2.35
N ALA A 204 -15.77 -0.47 -1.78
CA ALA A 204 -15.99 -0.32 -0.34
C ALA A 204 -14.76 -0.17 0.57
N ALA A 205 -13.52 -0.26 0.06
CA ALA A 205 -12.35 -0.01 0.91
C ALA A 205 -12.37 1.38 1.55
N HIS A 206 -12.72 2.41 0.78
CA HIS A 206 -12.71 3.77 1.27
C HIS A 206 -13.77 4.05 2.34
N SER A 207 -14.84 3.26 2.48
CA SER A 207 -15.79 3.45 3.60
C SER A 207 -15.18 3.12 4.97
N HIS A 208 -14.04 2.44 4.99
CA HIS A 208 -13.24 2.13 6.17
C HIS A 208 -11.98 3.02 6.29
N LEU A 209 -11.79 4.03 5.44
CA LEU A 209 -10.52 4.77 5.35
C LEU A 209 -10.66 6.22 5.83
N ILE A 210 -9.70 6.63 6.66
CA ILE A 210 -9.37 8.04 6.95
C ILE A 210 -7.91 8.25 6.57
N VAL A 211 -7.60 9.36 5.87
CA VAL A 211 -6.22 9.74 5.56
C VAL A 211 -5.85 11.02 6.29
N THR A 212 -4.73 11.03 6.99
CA THR A 212 -4.20 12.19 7.72
C THR A 212 -2.81 12.60 7.26
N SER A 213 -2.44 13.86 7.53
CA SER A 213 -1.13 14.42 7.17
C SER A 213 -0.40 15.00 8.39
N TYR A 214 -0.07 14.15 9.35
CA TYR A 214 0.76 14.49 10.51
C TYR A 214 2.19 13.99 10.34
N ASP A 215 3.13 14.66 11.02
CA ASP A 215 4.42 14.05 11.33
C ASP A 215 4.16 12.85 12.25
N ALA A 216 4.57 11.66 11.81
CA ALA A 216 4.35 10.40 12.54
C ALA A 216 4.93 10.44 13.96
N THR A 217 6.04 11.17 14.17
CA THR A 217 6.65 11.34 15.50
C THR A 217 5.83 12.21 16.45
N GLN A 218 4.79 12.89 15.93
CA GLN A 218 3.90 13.79 16.64
C GLN A 218 2.41 13.50 16.34
N PHE A 219 2.07 12.33 15.80
CA PHE A 219 0.70 11.96 15.47
C PHE A 219 -0.21 12.15 16.70
N PRO A 220 -1.40 12.76 16.66
CA PRO A 220 -2.16 13.13 17.86
C PRO A 220 -2.38 11.97 18.84
N LEU A 221 -2.16 12.20 20.15
CA LEU A 221 -2.48 11.21 21.17
C LEU A 221 -3.99 11.16 21.37
N LEU A 222 -4.51 9.94 21.43
CA LEU A 222 -5.94 9.70 21.58
C LEU A 222 -6.27 9.24 22.99
N PRO A 223 -7.48 9.54 23.49
CA PRO A 223 -8.02 8.92 24.70
C PRO A 223 -8.02 7.39 24.61
N SER A 224 -7.98 6.70 25.76
CA SER A 224 -7.83 5.24 25.83
C SER A 224 -8.89 4.48 25.05
N GLU A 225 -10.15 4.92 25.07
CA GLU A 225 -11.27 4.30 24.34
C GLU A 225 -11.21 4.51 22.82
N SER A 226 -10.26 5.32 22.36
CA SER A 226 -10.06 5.72 20.96
C SER A 226 -8.75 5.21 20.37
N LYS A 227 -7.93 4.53 21.18
CA LYS A 227 -6.69 3.87 20.75
C LYS A 227 -6.98 2.73 19.77
N PHE A 228 -5.93 2.31 19.07
CA PHE A 228 -6.01 1.36 17.96
C PHE A 228 -5.79 -0.07 18.45
N ASP A 229 -6.53 -1.01 17.84
CA ASP A 229 -6.31 -2.45 17.96
C ASP A 229 -4.97 -2.87 17.37
N ARG A 230 -4.58 -2.22 16.28
CA ARG A 230 -3.44 -2.56 15.45
C ARG A 230 -2.71 -1.30 15.02
N VAL A 231 -1.39 -1.29 15.14
CA VAL A 231 -0.56 -0.16 14.69
C VAL A 231 0.58 -0.67 13.81
N LEU A 232 0.63 -0.18 12.58
CA LEU A 232 1.71 -0.42 11.65
C LEU A 232 2.69 0.75 11.65
N CYS A 233 3.94 0.44 11.96
CA CYS A 233 5.09 1.33 11.88
C CYS A 233 6.02 0.83 10.75
N ASP A 234 5.57 0.94 9.50
CA ASP A 234 6.43 0.71 8.31
C ASP A 234 7.24 1.99 8.04
N VAL A 235 8.36 2.13 8.73
CA VAL A 235 9.03 3.43 8.85
C VAL A 235 9.91 3.74 7.63
N MET A 236 10.11 5.04 7.39
CA MET A 236 11.15 5.50 6.47
C MET A 236 12.52 5.01 6.96
N CYS A 237 13.29 4.40 6.07
CA CYS A 237 14.61 3.81 6.35
C CYS A 237 15.61 4.13 5.22
N SER A 238 16.86 3.68 5.37
CA SER A 238 17.89 3.79 4.32
C SER A 238 17.49 3.08 3.02
N GLY A 239 16.68 2.03 3.13
CA GLY A 239 16.06 1.32 2.01
C GLY A 239 17.00 0.35 1.30
N ASP A 240 18.12 -0.03 1.89
CA ASP A 240 19.13 -0.89 1.28
C ASP A 240 18.70 -2.36 1.08
N GLY A 241 17.61 -2.80 1.71
CA GLY A 241 16.90 -4.03 1.31
C GLY A 241 16.26 -3.94 -0.09
N THR A 242 16.12 -2.74 -0.66
CA THR A 242 15.52 -2.51 -1.98
C THR A 242 16.53 -2.38 -3.12
N LEU A 243 17.81 -2.72 -2.90
CA LEU A 243 18.88 -2.64 -3.92
C LEU A 243 18.58 -3.42 -5.20
N ARG A 244 17.78 -4.50 -5.12
CA ARG A 244 17.28 -5.25 -6.29
C ARG A 244 16.31 -4.44 -7.15
N LYS A 245 15.70 -3.38 -6.64
CA LYS A 245 14.68 -2.56 -7.32
C LYS A 245 15.19 -1.16 -7.64
N SER A 246 15.99 -0.58 -6.75
CA SER A 246 16.51 0.78 -6.89
C SER A 246 18.03 0.72 -7.06
N MET A 247 18.46 0.28 -8.26
CA MET A 247 19.88 0.07 -8.58
C MET A 247 20.72 1.35 -8.47
N ASP A 248 20.10 2.52 -8.60
CA ASP A 248 20.72 3.84 -8.44
C ASP A 248 21.17 4.12 -6.99
N MET A 249 20.81 3.28 -6.02
CA MET A 249 21.29 3.37 -4.65
C MET A 249 22.68 2.77 -4.43
N TRP A 250 23.11 1.79 -5.25
CA TRP A 250 24.43 1.16 -5.11
C TRP A 250 25.59 2.17 -4.98
N PRO A 251 25.77 3.13 -5.89
CA PRO A 251 26.85 4.11 -5.78
C PRO A 251 26.66 5.13 -4.65
N ARG A 252 25.45 5.22 -4.08
CA ARG A 252 25.09 6.20 -3.04
C ARG A 252 25.05 5.61 -1.64
N TRP A 253 25.11 4.27 -1.52
CA TRP A 253 25.08 3.59 -0.24
C TRP A 253 26.30 4.00 0.59
N ASN A 254 26.06 4.29 1.87
CA ASN A 254 27.12 4.57 2.84
C ASN A 254 26.67 4.20 4.25
N VAL A 255 27.64 4.06 5.15
CA VAL A 255 27.45 3.57 6.53
C VAL A 255 26.60 4.50 7.42
N PHE A 256 26.30 5.73 6.99
CA PHE A 256 25.61 6.75 7.82
C PHE A 256 24.11 6.82 7.62
N GLN A 257 23.61 6.37 6.47
CA GLN A 257 22.21 6.56 6.11
C GLN A 257 21.26 5.99 7.15
N GLY A 258 21.58 4.83 7.72
CA GLY A 258 20.78 4.25 8.80
C GLY A 258 20.88 5.02 10.13
N ALA A 259 22.09 5.46 10.50
CA ALA A 259 22.32 6.21 11.73
C ALA A 259 21.57 7.57 11.76
N GLU A 260 21.39 8.22 10.61
CA GLU A 260 20.65 9.49 10.50
C GLU A 260 19.15 9.35 10.83
N LEU A 261 18.57 8.16 10.58
CA LEU A 261 17.13 7.91 10.75
C LEU A 261 16.80 7.27 12.10
N HIS A 262 17.76 6.64 12.77
CA HIS A 262 17.61 5.90 14.03
C HIS A 262 16.71 6.59 15.08
N ASN A 263 17.01 7.84 15.46
CA ASN A 263 16.19 8.56 16.46
C ASN A 263 14.77 8.85 15.96
N THR A 264 14.62 9.13 14.67
CA THR A 264 13.29 9.38 14.09
C THR A 264 12.47 8.10 14.14
N GLN A 265 13.08 6.95 13.81
CA GLN A 265 12.44 5.64 13.85
C GLN A 265 12.03 5.25 15.28
N ILE A 266 12.89 5.48 16.28
CA ILE A 266 12.53 5.32 17.70
C ILE A 266 11.31 6.17 18.05
N ARG A 267 11.31 7.46 17.68
CA ARG A 267 10.19 8.36 17.98
C ARG A 267 8.89 7.95 17.28
N VAL A 268 8.96 7.44 16.05
CA VAL A 268 7.77 6.92 15.35
C VAL A 268 7.25 5.66 16.04
N LEU A 269 8.13 4.70 16.36
CA LEU A 269 7.72 3.45 16.99
C LEU A 269 7.13 3.69 18.38
N LEU A 270 7.80 4.48 19.24
CA LEU A 270 7.27 4.86 20.54
C LEU A 270 5.90 5.54 20.42
N ARG A 271 5.72 6.42 19.44
CA ARG A 271 4.43 7.08 19.21
C ARG A 271 3.35 6.07 18.82
N GLY A 272 3.67 5.10 17.96
CA GLY A 272 2.78 4.00 17.62
C GLY A 272 2.41 3.13 18.82
N MET A 273 3.37 2.81 19.68
CA MET A 273 3.17 2.06 20.92
C MET A 273 2.22 2.78 21.89
N MET A 274 2.35 4.11 22.04
CA MET A 274 1.43 4.93 22.85
C MET A 274 -0.02 4.94 22.35
N LEU A 275 -0.21 4.71 21.05
CA LEU A 275 -1.52 4.72 20.38
C LEU A 275 -2.16 3.32 20.31
N CYS A 276 -1.42 2.29 20.71
CA CYS A 276 -1.91 0.92 20.76
C CYS A 276 -2.66 0.67 22.09
N LYS A 277 -3.82 0.04 22.01
CA LYS A 277 -4.57 -0.37 23.20
C LYS A 277 -3.95 -1.60 23.86
N LYS A 278 -4.27 -1.86 25.12
CA LYS A 278 -3.96 -3.14 25.79
C LYS A 278 -4.53 -4.32 25.01
N GLY A 279 -3.73 -5.36 24.80
CA GLY A 279 -4.04 -6.52 23.95
C GLY A 279 -3.94 -6.23 22.44
N GLY A 280 -3.54 -5.02 22.05
CA GLY A 280 -3.29 -4.67 20.66
C GLY A 280 -1.90 -5.10 20.17
N ILE A 281 -1.71 -5.06 18.86
CA ILE A 281 -0.46 -5.46 18.20
C ILE A 281 0.16 -4.26 17.49
N VAL A 282 1.46 -4.05 17.71
CA VAL A 282 2.29 -3.12 16.96
C VAL A 282 3.25 -3.90 16.08
N VAL A 283 3.24 -3.65 14.77
CA VAL A 283 4.23 -4.20 13.85
C VAL A 283 5.17 -3.08 13.42
N TYR A 284 6.46 -3.27 13.68
CA TYR A 284 7.52 -2.42 13.17
C TYR A 284 8.17 -3.09 11.96
N SER A 285 8.37 -2.36 10.87
CA SER A 285 9.06 -2.91 9.70
C SER A 285 9.91 -1.87 8.97
N THR A 286 10.96 -2.36 8.32
CA THR A 286 11.84 -1.58 7.45
C THR A 286 12.11 -2.38 6.18
N CYS A 287 12.42 -1.70 5.08
CA CYS A 287 13.09 -2.31 3.93
C CYS A 287 14.62 -2.09 3.99
N SER A 288 15.19 -2.18 5.19
CA SER A 288 16.63 -2.11 5.45
C SER A 288 17.18 -3.46 5.91
N LEU A 289 18.49 -3.61 5.81
CA LEU A 289 19.26 -4.69 6.43
C LEU A 289 20.09 -4.19 7.63
N ASN A 290 20.02 -2.91 7.96
CA ASN A 290 20.92 -2.28 8.91
C ASN A 290 20.44 -2.50 10.36
N PRO A 291 21.23 -3.14 11.24
CA PRO A 291 20.84 -3.37 12.64
C PRO A 291 20.59 -2.08 13.44
N VAL A 292 21.19 -0.96 13.02
CA VAL A 292 20.92 0.37 13.63
C VAL A 292 19.50 0.83 13.36
N GLU A 293 18.92 0.48 12.23
CA GLU A 293 17.52 0.79 11.90
C GLU A 293 16.57 -0.30 12.41
N ASP A 294 17.07 -1.51 12.63
CA ASP A 294 16.27 -2.68 12.93
C ASP A 294 16.24 -3.01 14.44
N GLU A 295 17.10 -3.91 14.92
CA GLU A 295 17.09 -4.38 16.31
C GLU A 295 17.41 -3.28 17.31
N ALA A 296 18.29 -2.34 16.96
CA ALA A 296 18.64 -1.22 17.81
C ALA A 296 17.41 -0.34 18.13
N VAL A 297 16.57 -0.06 17.13
CA VAL A 297 15.33 0.71 17.30
C VAL A 297 14.33 -0.06 18.17
N VAL A 298 14.12 -1.34 17.87
CA VAL A 298 13.18 -2.19 18.62
C VAL A 298 13.62 -2.33 20.08
N SER A 299 14.89 -2.62 20.31
CA SER A 299 15.46 -2.82 21.65
C SER A 299 15.33 -1.57 22.51
N GLU A 300 15.61 -0.39 21.94
CA GLU A 300 15.47 0.88 22.65
C GLU A 300 14.01 1.19 22.98
N CYS A 301 13.09 0.94 22.05
CA CYS A 301 11.67 1.18 22.30
C CYS A 301 11.10 0.23 23.37
N LEU A 302 11.51 -1.04 23.39
CA LEU A 302 11.13 -2.00 24.42
C LEU A 302 11.70 -1.64 25.80
N LEU A 303 12.93 -1.11 25.86
CA LEU A 303 13.51 -0.60 27.10
C LEU A 303 12.68 0.56 27.66
N GLN A 304 12.34 1.53 26.81
CA GLN A 304 11.50 2.67 27.20
C GLN A 304 10.06 2.24 27.55
N ALA A 305 9.59 1.13 26.96
CA ALA A 305 8.29 0.57 27.25
C ALA A 305 8.13 0.03 28.68
N LYS A 306 9.25 -0.21 29.39
CA LYS A 306 9.28 -0.67 30.79
C LYS A 306 8.37 -1.88 31.07
N GLY A 307 8.31 -2.83 30.15
CA GLY A 307 7.51 -4.05 30.28
C GLY A 307 6.08 -3.96 29.73
N ALA A 308 5.63 -2.78 29.27
CA ALA A 308 4.30 -2.63 28.67
C ALA A 308 4.14 -3.39 27.33
N PHE A 309 5.26 -3.70 26.68
CA PHE A 309 5.30 -4.45 25.43
C PHE A 309 6.29 -5.60 25.49
N ARG A 310 5.97 -6.68 24.77
CA ARG A 310 6.88 -7.81 24.53
C ARG A 310 6.92 -8.17 23.05
N LEU A 311 8.02 -8.76 22.60
CA LEU A 311 8.10 -9.38 21.27
C LEU A 311 7.26 -10.65 21.22
N MET A 312 6.61 -10.86 20.08
CA MET A 312 5.90 -12.09 19.73
C MET A 312 6.72 -12.88 18.71
N ASP A 313 6.82 -14.20 18.88
CA ASP A 313 7.36 -15.07 17.84
C ASP A 313 6.36 -15.14 16.65
N PRO A 314 6.72 -14.64 15.46
CA PRO A 314 5.82 -14.62 14.31
C PRO A 314 5.75 -15.97 13.58
N THR A 315 6.56 -16.97 13.92
CA THR A 315 6.76 -18.18 13.10
C THR A 315 5.45 -18.91 12.73
N SER A 316 4.52 -19.02 13.68
CA SER A 316 3.21 -19.66 13.46
C SER A 316 2.26 -18.82 12.60
N LEU A 317 2.49 -17.51 12.49
CA LEU A 317 1.66 -16.57 11.73
C LEU A 317 2.07 -16.47 10.26
N VAL A 318 3.29 -16.89 9.93
CA VAL A 318 3.84 -16.82 8.56
C VAL A 318 4.43 -18.18 8.13
N PRO A 319 3.60 -19.22 8.03
CA PRO A 319 4.07 -20.56 7.67
C PRO A 319 4.77 -20.56 6.30
N GLY A 320 5.93 -21.22 6.23
CA GLY A 320 6.74 -21.31 5.02
C GLY A 320 7.59 -20.08 4.70
N LEU A 321 7.58 -19.04 5.54
CA LEU A 321 8.55 -17.94 5.43
C LEU A 321 9.96 -18.43 5.82
N VAL A 322 10.94 -18.26 4.93
CA VAL A 322 12.36 -18.54 5.19
C VAL A 322 13.08 -17.24 5.57
N ALA A 323 13.26 -16.98 6.86
CA ALA A 323 13.90 -15.75 7.34
C ALA A 323 14.91 -16.08 8.45
N ALA A 324 15.95 -15.25 8.55
CA ALA A 324 16.89 -15.31 9.66
C ALA A 324 16.27 -14.67 10.92
N PRO A 325 16.66 -15.12 12.13
CA PRO A 325 16.30 -14.44 13.37
C PRO A 325 16.94 -13.04 13.45
N GLY A 326 16.43 -12.20 14.34
CA GLY A 326 17.08 -10.94 14.70
C GLY A 326 18.47 -11.14 15.27
N LEU A 327 19.35 -10.17 15.04
CA LEU A 327 20.72 -10.17 15.55
C LEU A 327 20.76 -9.85 17.05
N ASP A 328 21.64 -10.53 17.79
CA ASP A 328 21.95 -10.22 19.19
C ASP A 328 23.32 -9.55 19.38
N ASP A 329 24.07 -9.36 18.30
CA ASP A 329 25.36 -8.68 18.24
C ASP A 329 25.63 -8.09 16.84
N TRP A 330 26.35 -6.97 16.76
CA TRP A 330 26.79 -6.31 15.53
C TRP A 330 27.84 -5.24 15.81
N SER A 331 28.53 -4.81 14.76
CA SER A 331 29.50 -3.70 14.79
C SER A 331 29.10 -2.56 13.86
N LEU A 332 29.55 -1.34 14.19
CA LEU A 332 29.42 -0.15 13.34
C LEU A 332 30.76 0.16 12.67
N LEU A 333 30.75 0.40 11.37
CA LEU A 333 31.95 0.73 10.61
C LEU A 333 32.18 2.24 10.56
N THR A 334 33.43 2.67 10.76
CA THR A 334 33.84 4.07 10.64
C THR A 334 33.78 4.59 9.21
N LYS A 335 33.76 5.93 9.06
CA LYS A 335 33.68 6.62 7.76
C LYS A 335 34.74 6.19 6.75
N ASP A 336 35.95 5.99 7.25
CA ASP A 336 37.13 5.64 6.47
C ASP A 336 37.21 4.13 6.20
N LEU A 337 36.22 3.35 6.66
CA LEU A 337 36.11 1.91 6.53
C LEU A 337 37.24 1.13 7.25
N LYS A 338 37.96 1.77 8.18
CA LYS A 338 39.16 1.18 8.81
C LYS A 338 38.91 0.52 10.16
N ALA A 339 37.90 0.95 10.90
CA ALA A 339 37.64 0.46 12.25
C ALA A 339 36.19 0.01 12.42
N ARG A 340 36.02 -1.12 13.11
CA ARG A 340 34.73 -1.61 13.60
C ARG A 340 34.61 -1.23 15.07
N LEU A 341 33.50 -0.59 15.40
CA LEU A 341 33.15 -0.13 16.73
C LEU A 341 32.03 -1.03 17.26
N HIS A 342 32.25 -1.64 18.41
CA HIS A 342 31.30 -2.53 19.08
C HIS A 342 30.56 -1.83 20.23
N THR A 343 31.14 -0.74 20.75
CA THR A 343 30.63 -0.03 21.93
C THR A 343 30.61 1.48 21.73
N MET A 344 29.83 2.18 22.57
CA MET A 344 29.80 3.64 22.56
C MET A 344 31.13 4.23 23.03
N GLU A 345 31.80 3.56 23.96
CA GLU A 345 33.10 3.93 24.50
C GLU A 345 34.17 3.92 23.40
N GLU A 346 34.21 2.86 22.57
CA GLU A 346 35.09 2.80 21.39
C GLU A 346 34.80 3.93 20.41
N ALA A 347 33.52 4.26 20.19
CA ALA A 347 33.12 5.34 19.31
C ALA A 347 33.55 6.73 19.81
N GLN A 348 33.51 6.95 21.13
CA GLN A 348 33.99 8.17 21.77
C GLN A 348 35.51 8.31 21.61
N VAL A 349 36.26 7.24 21.91
CA VAL A 349 37.72 7.22 21.73
C VAL A 349 38.10 7.47 20.26
N PHE A 350 37.38 6.88 19.32
CA PHE A 350 37.58 7.14 17.89
C PHE A 350 37.30 8.60 17.52
N ALA A 351 36.25 9.22 18.06
CA ALA A 351 35.89 10.61 17.79
C ALA A 351 36.87 11.62 18.39
N GLU A 352 37.49 11.31 19.54
CA GLU A 352 38.52 12.15 20.15
C GLU A 352 39.86 12.09 19.40
N THR A 353 40.22 10.90 18.91
CA THR A 353 41.49 10.66 18.20
C THR A 353 41.44 11.07 16.74
N SER A 354 40.28 10.93 16.11
CA SER A 354 40.06 11.34 14.73
C SER A 354 39.46 12.74 14.74
N ALA A 355 40.21 13.77 14.36
CA ALA A 355 39.76 15.17 14.21
C ALA A 355 38.70 15.37 13.08
N SER A 356 37.79 14.40 12.93
CA SER A 356 36.79 14.32 11.88
C SER A 356 35.44 14.81 12.41
N ASN A 357 34.82 15.71 11.67
CA ASN A 357 33.40 16.05 11.80
C ASN A 357 32.54 14.87 11.31
N GLY A 358 32.56 13.76 12.06
CA GLY A 358 31.94 12.46 11.73
C GLY A 358 30.54 12.25 12.29
N ILE A 359 30.05 10.99 12.21
CA ILE A 359 28.73 10.57 12.74
C ILE A 359 28.61 10.91 14.22
N SER A 360 27.44 11.43 14.62
CA SER A 360 27.05 11.42 16.04
C SER A 360 26.55 10.02 16.41
N TYR A 361 27.48 9.16 16.83
CA TYR A 361 27.14 7.84 17.39
C TYR A 361 26.34 8.00 18.68
N ARG A 362 25.48 7.02 18.96
CA ARG A 362 24.67 6.98 20.18
C ARG A 362 24.73 5.59 20.78
N ALA A 363 24.68 5.52 22.11
CA ALA A 363 24.68 4.25 22.83
C ALA A 363 23.55 3.32 22.36
N THR A 364 22.40 3.87 21.96
CA THR A 364 21.25 3.12 21.45
C THR A 364 21.50 2.43 20.09
N MET A 365 22.56 2.78 19.37
CA MET A 365 22.93 2.16 18.08
C MET A 365 23.76 0.88 18.25
N PHE A 366 24.34 0.65 19.43
CA PHE A 366 25.20 -0.49 19.72
C PHE A 366 24.40 -1.63 20.38
N PRO A 367 24.78 -2.89 20.14
CA PRO A 367 24.12 -4.02 20.76
C PRO A 367 24.40 -4.05 22.26
N ASN A 368 23.44 -4.54 23.02
CA ASN A 368 23.66 -4.99 24.40
C ASN A 368 23.12 -6.41 24.50
N LYS A 369 24.02 -7.40 24.40
CA LYS A 369 23.65 -8.81 24.25
C LYS A 369 22.73 -9.32 25.36
N ALA A 370 23.02 -8.97 26.61
CA ALA A 370 22.17 -9.36 27.75
C ALA A 370 20.75 -8.78 27.62
N ARG A 371 20.63 -7.49 27.30
CA ARG A 371 19.33 -6.82 27.08
C ARG A 371 18.57 -7.43 25.90
N LEU A 372 19.25 -7.70 24.80
CA LEU A 372 18.66 -8.26 23.59
C LEU A 372 18.13 -9.68 23.82
N GLN A 373 18.85 -10.48 24.61
CA GLN A 373 18.40 -11.81 25.03
C GLN A 373 17.17 -11.74 25.95
N GLU A 374 17.18 -10.86 26.96
CA GLU A 374 16.02 -10.64 27.84
C GLU A 374 14.77 -10.20 27.05
N GLN A 375 14.96 -9.38 26.03
CA GLN A 375 13.89 -8.89 25.16
C GLN A 375 13.40 -9.93 24.14
N ASN A 376 14.06 -11.09 24.01
CA ASN A 376 13.84 -12.08 22.96
C ASN A 376 13.99 -11.50 21.54
N ILE A 377 15.06 -10.73 21.28
CA ILE A 377 15.25 -10.07 19.97
C ILE A 377 15.23 -11.05 18.78
N HIS A 378 15.63 -12.30 19.02
CA HIS A 378 15.62 -13.38 18.03
C HIS A 378 14.22 -13.71 17.50
N TYR A 379 13.13 -13.19 18.09
CA TYR A 379 11.77 -13.26 17.56
C TYR A 379 11.51 -12.29 16.41
N THR A 380 12.33 -11.25 16.26
CA THR A 380 12.29 -10.43 15.04
C THR A 380 12.78 -11.26 13.84
N ARG A 381 12.42 -10.84 12.62
CA ARG A 381 12.71 -11.59 11.40
C ARG A 381 13.43 -10.72 10.38
N ARG A 382 14.55 -11.23 9.88
CA ARG A 382 15.33 -10.69 8.77
C ARG A 382 15.09 -11.52 7.52
N VAL A 383 14.47 -10.93 6.52
CA VAL A 383 14.37 -11.55 5.19
C VAL A 383 15.57 -11.10 4.37
N LEU A 384 16.49 -12.03 4.14
CA LEU A 384 17.64 -11.79 3.27
C LEU A 384 17.30 -12.23 1.84
N PRO A 385 17.69 -11.45 0.80
CA PRO A 385 17.30 -11.70 -0.58
C PRO A 385 17.56 -13.12 -1.11
N HIS A 386 18.67 -13.75 -0.71
CA HIS A 386 19.06 -15.06 -1.22
C HIS A 386 18.26 -16.23 -0.62
N LEU A 387 17.60 -16.04 0.52
CA LEU A 387 16.90 -17.13 1.22
C LEU A 387 15.67 -17.63 0.46
N GLN A 388 14.98 -16.74 -0.25
CA GLN A 388 13.71 -17.04 -0.93
C GLN A 388 13.47 -16.17 -2.18
N ASP A 389 14.54 -15.61 -2.74
CA ASP A 389 14.52 -14.79 -3.95
C ASP A 389 13.60 -13.56 -3.86
N THR A 390 13.70 -12.82 -2.76
CA THR A 390 12.91 -11.60 -2.50
C THR A 390 13.79 -10.35 -2.36
N GLY A 391 13.20 -9.20 -2.04
CA GLY A 391 13.96 -8.07 -1.49
C GLY A 391 14.46 -8.36 -0.06
N GLY A 392 15.24 -7.44 0.47
CA GLY A 392 15.65 -7.40 1.87
C GLY A 392 14.61 -6.72 2.74
N PHE A 393 14.36 -7.24 3.93
CA PHE A 393 13.31 -6.72 4.81
C PHE A 393 13.54 -7.09 6.29
N PHE A 394 13.06 -6.26 7.20
CA PHE A 394 13.02 -6.54 8.63
C PHE A 394 11.62 -6.34 9.20
N VAL A 395 11.22 -7.20 10.14
CA VAL A 395 9.96 -7.06 10.85
C VAL A 395 10.04 -7.52 12.31
N ALA A 396 9.40 -6.76 13.18
CA ALA A 396 9.23 -7.05 14.60
C ALA A 396 7.74 -6.92 14.99
N VAL A 397 7.22 -7.90 15.71
CA VAL A 397 5.82 -7.93 16.18
C VAL A 397 5.81 -7.80 17.69
N MET A 398 5.05 -6.83 18.20
CA MET A 398 4.96 -6.54 19.63
C MET A 398 3.51 -6.55 20.11
N GLU A 399 3.28 -7.21 21.24
CA GLU A 399 1.98 -7.22 21.94
C GLU A 399 2.00 -6.20 23.08
N CYS A 400 0.93 -5.41 23.18
CA CYS A 400 0.70 -4.48 24.29
C CYS A 400 0.10 -5.23 25.49
N LEU A 401 0.87 -5.45 26.56
CA LEU A 401 0.43 -6.19 27.75
C LEU A 401 -0.37 -5.33 28.72
N GLU A 402 -0.01 -4.06 28.80
CA GLU A 402 -0.65 -3.06 29.65
C GLU A 402 -0.67 -1.72 28.93
N GLU A 403 -1.57 -0.83 29.36
CA GLU A 403 -1.70 0.46 28.71
C GLU A 403 -0.44 1.30 28.91
N TYR A 404 0.25 1.57 27.80
CA TYR A 404 1.47 2.37 27.84
C TYR A 404 1.17 3.81 28.26
N SER A 405 1.79 4.23 29.37
CA SER A 405 1.60 5.55 29.95
C SER A 405 2.02 6.63 28.95
N ALA A 406 1.03 7.34 28.40
CA ALA A 406 1.22 8.46 27.49
C ALA A 406 0.93 9.79 28.20
N PRO A 407 1.55 10.91 27.77
CA PRO A 407 1.07 12.25 28.11
C PRO A 407 -0.41 12.42 27.76
N THR A 408 -1.05 13.43 28.34
CA THR A 408 -2.48 13.72 28.15
C THR A 408 -2.89 13.72 26.68
N ALA A 409 -4.06 13.15 26.39
CA ALA A 409 -4.64 13.12 25.05
C ALA A 409 -4.66 14.52 24.40
N THR A 410 -4.43 14.57 23.10
CA THR A 410 -4.40 15.83 22.36
C THR A 410 -5.82 16.39 22.22
N THR A 411 -6.06 17.58 22.75
CA THR A 411 -7.37 18.24 22.67
C THR A 411 -7.43 19.17 21.45
N PHE A 412 -8.46 19.01 20.62
CA PHE A 412 -8.74 19.88 19.48
C PHE A 412 -10.03 20.67 19.69
N SER A 413 -10.11 21.89 19.13
CA SER A 413 -11.35 22.65 19.08
C SER A 413 -12.26 22.15 17.95
N LYS A 414 -13.58 22.07 18.18
CA LYS A 414 -14.57 21.69 17.14
C LYS A 414 -14.50 22.54 15.86
N LYS A 415 -14.04 23.79 15.96
CA LYS A 415 -13.87 24.68 14.79
C LYS A 415 -12.74 24.24 13.85
N SER A 416 -11.93 23.26 14.25
CA SER A 416 -10.75 22.81 13.51
C SER A 416 -11.01 21.59 12.62
N GLU A 417 -12.20 20.98 12.66
CA GLU A 417 -12.53 19.80 11.86
C GLU A 417 -12.61 20.13 10.35
N THR A 418 -11.97 19.31 9.49
CA THR A 418 -11.99 19.48 8.02
C THR A 418 -13.16 18.77 7.34
N PHE A 419 -13.70 17.73 7.95
CA PHE A 419 -14.85 16.97 7.49
C PHE A 419 -15.85 16.83 8.64
N LYS A 420 -17.14 16.88 8.31
CA LYS A 420 -18.24 16.76 9.27
C LYS A 420 -19.39 15.94 8.68
N SER A 421 -20.22 15.38 9.56
CA SER A 421 -21.49 14.78 9.17
C SER A 421 -22.42 15.82 8.56
N VAL A 422 -23.19 15.41 7.56
CA VAL A 422 -24.17 16.27 6.89
C VAL A 422 -25.28 16.71 7.84
N SER A 423 -25.68 17.97 7.75
CA SER A 423 -26.83 18.51 8.49
C SER A 423 -28.15 17.79 8.15
N PRO A 424 -29.14 17.74 9.06
CA PRO A 424 -30.45 17.15 8.78
C PRO A 424 -31.15 17.75 7.55
N ALA A 425 -30.92 19.04 7.27
CA ALA A 425 -31.43 19.71 6.08
C ALA A 425 -30.82 19.11 4.80
N LEU A 426 -29.49 18.99 4.75
CA LEU A 426 -28.80 18.40 3.61
C LEU A 426 -29.13 16.92 3.44
N GLN A 427 -29.33 16.17 4.53
CA GLN A 427 -29.80 14.77 4.44
C GLN A 427 -31.13 14.64 3.68
N LYS A 428 -32.08 15.55 3.96
CA LYS A 428 -33.38 15.58 3.27
C LYS A 428 -33.22 15.96 1.80
N GLU A 429 -32.38 16.95 1.50
CA GLU A 429 -32.09 17.38 0.11
C GLU A 429 -31.47 16.25 -0.71
N VAL A 430 -30.45 15.58 -0.19
CA VAL A 430 -29.75 14.46 -0.87
C VAL A 430 -30.73 13.32 -1.15
N ARG A 431 -31.54 12.95 -0.16
CA ARG A 431 -32.56 11.90 -0.29
C ARG A 431 -33.57 12.22 -1.39
N GLY A 432 -34.11 13.45 -1.38
CA GLY A 432 -35.07 13.90 -2.39
C GLY A 432 -34.47 14.00 -3.80
N ALA A 433 -33.25 14.53 -3.93
CA ALA A 433 -32.57 14.73 -5.20
C ALA A 433 -32.27 13.42 -5.95
N LEU A 434 -31.88 12.39 -5.20
CA LEU A 434 -31.48 11.09 -5.75
C LEU A 434 -32.57 10.01 -5.65
N GLY A 435 -33.70 10.32 -5.00
CA GLY A 435 -34.79 9.37 -4.76
C GLY A 435 -34.38 8.21 -3.83
N LEU A 436 -33.44 8.43 -2.91
CA LEU A 436 -32.91 7.39 -2.04
C LEU A 436 -33.99 6.83 -1.11
N PRO A 437 -33.97 5.52 -0.79
CA PRO A 437 -34.97 4.90 0.07
C PRO A 437 -34.88 5.40 1.52
N GLU A 438 -35.98 5.27 2.28
CA GLU A 438 -36.05 5.64 3.72
C GLU A 438 -34.93 4.99 4.56
N PHE A 439 -34.60 3.73 4.29
CA PHE A 439 -33.55 2.99 5.01
C PHE A 439 -32.11 3.40 4.67
N PHE A 440 -31.90 4.30 3.70
CA PHE A 440 -30.54 4.73 3.35
C PHE A 440 -29.89 5.50 4.54
N PRO A 441 -28.69 5.11 4.99
CA PRO A 441 -28.03 5.71 6.15
C PRO A 441 -27.45 7.10 5.82
N THR A 442 -28.30 8.13 5.83
CA THR A 442 -27.88 9.51 5.51
C THR A 442 -27.01 10.15 6.61
N ASP A 443 -27.04 9.62 7.83
CA ASP A 443 -26.20 10.03 8.96
C ASP A 443 -24.72 9.68 8.77
N GLN A 444 -24.43 8.69 7.91
CA GLN A 444 -23.09 8.26 7.50
C GLN A 444 -22.50 9.08 6.34
N LEU A 445 -23.23 10.09 5.87
CA LEU A 445 -22.73 11.00 4.84
C LEU A 445 -21.88 12.11 5.46
N LEU A 446 -20.73 12.36 4.85
CA LEU A 446 -19.72 13.31 5.27
C LEU A 446 -19.45 14.35 4.18
N VAL A 447 -19.17 15.57 4.60
CA VAL A 447 -18.86 16.70 3.72
C VAL A 447 -17.76 17.57 4.32
N ARG A 448 -16.96 18.22 3.47
CA ARG A 448 -16.03 19.27 3.93
C ARG A 448 -16.75 20.59 4.17
N ASN A 449 -17.60 20.96 3.23
CA ASN A 449 -18.40 22.18 3.28
C ASN A 449 -19.75 21.89 2.62
N GLU A 450 -20.84 22.33 3.24
CA GLU A 450 -22.22 22.18 2.73
C GLU A 450 -22.58 23.26 1.69
N THR A 451 -21.80 24.34 1.62
CA THR A 451 -21.98 25.46 0.68
C THR A 451 -20.93 25.46 -0.44
N ALA A 452 -20.36 24.29 -0.74
CA ALA A 452 -19.32 24.19 -1.75
C ALA A 452 -19.89 24.53 -3.14
N ARG A 453 -19.07 25.18 -3.98
CA ARG A 453 -19.42 25.46 -5.39
C ARG A 453 -19.76 24.17 -6.15
N GLU A 454 -18.99 23.11 -5.90
CA GLU A 454 -19.21 21.77 -6.43
C GLU A 454 -19.27 20.83 -5.23
N GLN A 455 -20.48 20.40 -4.88
CA GLN A 455 -20.72 19.57 -3.71
C GLN A 455 -20.16 18.18 -3.95
N LYS A 456 -19.41 17.67 -2.98
CA LYS A 456 -18.90 16.29 -2.93
C LYS A 456 -19.32 15.69 -1.60
N ILE A 457 -19.99 14.54 -1.67
CA ILE A 457 -20.52 13.85 -0.49
C ILE A 457 -19.85 12.49 -0.42
N TYR A 458 -19.33 12.20 0.76
CA TYR A 458 -18.59 10.98 1.06
C TYR A 458 -19.45 10.10 1.96
N PHE A 459 -19.29 8.80 1.83
CA PHE A 459 -19.93 7.80 2.66
C PHE A 459 -18.86 7.07 3.46
N ALA A 460 -19.06 6.94 4.76
CA ALA A 460 -18.19 6.17 5.62
C ALA A 460 -18.99 5.34 6.63
N ASN A 461 -18.41 4.25 7.12
CA ASN A 461 -19.05 3.42 8.13
C ASN A 461 -19.09 4.11 9.51
N LYS A 462 -19.76 3.51 10.51
CA LYS A 462 -19.92 4.14 11.83
C LYS A 462 -18.58 4.32 12.55
N ALA A 463 -17.70 3.33 12.50
CA ALA A 463 -16.39 3.40 13.15
C ALA A 463 -15.54 4.58 12.63
N VAL A 464 -15.61 4.87 11.33
CA VAL A 464 -14.99 6.06 10.73
C VAL A 464 -15.63 7.34 11.28
N CYS A 465 -16.97 7.43 11.28
CA CYS A 465 -17.68 8.60 11.81
C CYS A 465 -17.38 8.86 13.30
N GLU A 466 -17.20 7.81 14.10
CA GLU A 466 -16.91 7.90 15.55
C GLU A 466 -15.50 8.39 15.86
N ILE A 467 -14.48 7.93 15.11
CA ILE A 467 -13.09 8.30 15.37
C ILE A 467 -12.70 9.63 14.72
N LEU A 468 -13.35 10.02 13.62
CA LEU A 468 -13.02 11.20 12.83
C LEU A 468 -12.84 12.48 13.67
N PRO A 469 -13.74 12.85 14.60
CA PRO A 469 -13.60 14.09 15.40
C PRO A 469 -12.37 14.10 16.30
N LYS A 470 -11.83 12.92 16.63
CA LYS A 470 -10.70 12.74 17.56
C LYS A 470 -9.34 12.93 16.88
N LEU A 471 -9.31 12.94 15.55
CA LEU A 471 -8.08 13.02 14.74
C LEU A 471 -7.66 14.46 14.42
N GLY A 472 -8.47 15.47 14.78
CA GLY A 472 -8.13 16.88 14.63
C GLY A 472 -8.11 17.40 13.18
N PRO A 473 -7.43 18.54 12.91
CA PRO A 473 -7.58 19.29 11.67
C PRO A 473 -6.85 18.73 10.44
N ARG A 474 -5.91 17.80 10.57
CA ARG A 474 -5.11 17.34 9.42
C ARG A 474 -5.67 16.10 8.73
N VAL A 475 -6.99 15.94 8.72
CA VAL A 475 -7.66 14.91 7.91
C VAL A 475 -7.75 15.40 6.46
N VAL A 476 -7.10 14.65 5.57
CA VAL A 476 -7.00 14.93 4.12
C VAL A 476 -8.11 14.23 3.35
N HIS A 477 -8.52 13.02 3.74
CA HIS A 477 -9.58 12.27 3.06
C HIS A 477 -10.36 11.42 4.04
N VAL A 478 -11.63 11.19 3.73
CA VAL A 478 -12.49 10.29 4.50
C VAL A 478 -13.52 9.64 3.58
N GLY A 479 -13.77 8.35 3.79
CA GLY A 479 -14.90 7.70 3.15
C GLY A 479 -14.76 7.54 1.64
N SER A 480 -15.76 6.90 1.05
CA SER A 480 -15.90 6.81 -0.40
C SER A 480 -16.70 7.98 -0.93
N LYS A 481 -16.22 8.68 -1.95
CA LYS A 481 -16.99 9.75 -2.61
C LYS A 481 -18.14 9.11 -3.40
N VAL A 482 -19.36 9.24 -2.90
CA VAL A 482 -20.55 8.56 -3.45
C VAL A 482 -21.42 9.47 -4.31
N PHE A 483 -21.49 10.76 -3.97
CA PHE A 483 -22.32 11.72 -4.71
C PHE A 483 -21.55 12.99 -5.03
N GLU A 484 -21.86 13.58 -6.18
CA GLU A 484 -21.35 14.88 -6.58
C GLU A 484 -22.43 15.72 -7.28
N SER A 485 -22.34 17.04 -7.14
CA SER A 485 -23.21 17.96 -7.87
C SER A 485 -22.80 18.06 -9.33
N TYR A 486 -23.75 17.94 -10.26
CA TYR A 486 -23.53 18.22 -11.68
C TYR A 486 -23.91 19.66 -12.07
N MET A 487 -24.46 20.44 -11.14
CA MET A 487 -24.68 21.88 -11.27
C MET A 487 -24.05 22.64 -10.10
N LYS A 488 -23.46 23.81 -10.39
CA LYS A 488 -22.78 24.63 -9.38
C LYS A 488 -23.77 25.17 -8.34
N TYR A 489 -23.38 25.16 -7.07
CA TYR A 489 -24.16 25.69 -5.93
C TYR A 489 -25.55 25.04 -5.75
N ARG A 490 -25.74 23.80 -6.22
CA ARG A 490 -27.01 23.08 -6.16
C ARG A 490 -26.82 21.73 -5.48
N ASN A 491 -27.43 21.56 -4.31
CA ASN A 491 -27.47 20.31 -3.55
C ASN A 491 -28.65 19.41 -3.95
N ASP A 492 -29.59 19.92 -4.76
CA ASP A 492 -30.71 19.18 -5.34
C ASP A 492 -30.40 18.60 -6.74
N LYS A 493 -29.19 18.85 -7.25
CA LYS A 493 -28.71 18.41 -8.57
C LYS A 493 -27.49 17.51 -8.40
N LEU A 494 -27.72 16.35 -7.83
CA LEU A 494 -26.71 15.35 -7.49
C LEU A 494 -26.77 14.16 -8.45
N ARG A 495 -25.62 13.50 -8.60
CA ARG A 495 -25.49 12.23 -9.32
C ARG A 495 -24.59 11.26 -8.56
N PHE A 496 -24.68 9.98 -8.91
CA PHE A 496 -23.77 8.95 -8.42
C PHE A 496 -22.37 9.16 -8.98
N CYS A 497 -21.36 9.04 -8.13
CA CYS A 497 -19.97 9.08 -8.55
C CYS A 497 -19.51 7.68 -9.01
N SER A 498 -18.76 7.60 -10.12
CA SER A 498 -18.19 6.36 -10.63
C SER A 498 -17.37 5.62 -9.57
N ASP A 499 -16.61 6.37 -8.77
CA ASP A 499 -15.63 5.82 -7.83
C ASP A 499 -16.31 5.17 -6.62
N GLY A 500 -17.48 5.67 -6.22
CA GLY A 500 -18.22 5.22 -5.04
C GLY A 500 -19.39 4.29 -5.33
N VAL A 501 -19.64 3.92 -6.59
CA VAL A 501 -20.85 3.18 -6.97
C VAL A 501 -20.95 1.82 -6.27
N GLY A 502 -19.84 1.10 -6.12
CA GLY A 502 -19.81 -0.21 -5.45
C GLY A 502 -20.25 -0.15 -3.98
N VAL A 503 -20.04 0.97 -3.30
CA VAL A 503 -20.48 1.20 -1.91
C VAL A 503 -21.98 1.38 -1.80
N LEU A 504 -22.59 1.93 -2.85
CA LEU A 504 -24.03 2.20 -2.88
C LEU A 504 -24.83 0.92 -3.14
N ILE A 505 -24.29 -0.05 -3.88
CA ILE A 505 -25.02 -1.26 -4.30
C ILE A 505 -25.72 -1.99 -3.16
N PRO A 506 -25.06 -2.32 -2.03
CA PRO A 506 -25.73 -3.02 -0.92
C PRO A 506 -26.80 -2.18 -0.21
N ARG A 507 -26.91 -0.89 -0.55
CA ARG A 507 -27.75 0.12 0.12
C ARG A 507 -28.82 0.72 -0.79
N LEU A 508 -28.89 0.26 -2.04
CA LEU A 508 -29.89 0.68 -3.02
C LEU A 508 -30.86 -0.48 -3.30
N PRO A 509 -32.16 -0.21 -3.51
CA PRO A 509 -33.09 -1.23 -3.95
C PRO A 509 -32.80 -1.63 -5.39
N SER A 510 -33.25 -2.82 -5.79
CA SER A 510 -33.08 -3.35 -7.16
C SER A 510 -33.65 -2.43 -8.24
N SER A 511 -34.60 -1.55 -7.89
CA SER A 511 -35.14 -0.53 -8.79
C SER A 511 -34.12 0.49 -9.29
N PHE A 512 -32.92 0.58 -8.70
CA PHE A 512 -31.82 1.43 -9.18
C PHE A 512 -30.84 0.69 -10.09
N VAL A 513 -30.99 -0.62 -10.25
CA VAL A 513 -30.01 -1.49 -10.92
C VAL A 513 -30.59 -2.03 -12.22
N VAL A 514 -29.89 -1.78 -13.33
CA VAL A 514 -30.25 -2.30 -14.65
C VAL A 514 -29.21 -3.34 -15.07
N GLU A 515 -29.64 -4.57 -15.32
CA GLU A 515 -28.75 -5.63 -15.78
C GLU A 515 -28.49 -5.50 -17.29
N ILE A 516 -27.22 -5.58 -17.68
CA ILE A 516 -26.78 -5.51 -19.08
C ILE A 516 -25.74 -6.59 -19.40
N GLY A 517 -25.73 -7.05 -20.65
CA GLY A 517 -24.71 -7.97 -21.17
C GLY A 517 -23.35 -7.28 -21.45
N PRO A 518 -22.25 -8.05 -21.54
CA PRO A 518 -20.93 -7.51 -21.85
C PRO A 518 -20.86 -6.76 -23.19
N GLU A 519 -21.60 -7.21 -24.21
CA GLU A 519 -21.68 -6.57 -25.53
C GLU A 519 -22.25 -5.15 -25.43
N MET A 520 -23.33 -4.99 -24.65
CA MET A 520 -23.95 -3.69 -24.40
C MET A 520 -23.02 -2.76 -23.62
N LEU A 521 -22.28 -3.28 -22.64
CA LEU A 521 -21.28 -2.50 -21.91
C LEU A 521 -20.16 -1.99 -22.84
N LEU A 522 -19.72 -2.82 -23.78
CA LEU A 522 -18.73 -2.42 -24.78
C LEU A 522 -19.29 -1.33 -25.71
N GLN A 523 -20.54 -1.43 -26.16
CA GLN A 523 -21.20 -0.39 -26.95
C GLN A 523 -21.33 0.94 -26.20
N LEU A 524 -21.71 0.89 -24.90
CA LEU A 524 -21.77 2.05 -24.01
C LEU A 524 -20.41 2.76 -23.85
N SER A 525 -19.30 2.03 -23.95
CA SER A 525 -17.96 2.60 -23.88
C SER A 525 -17.54 3.33 -25.16
N GLN A 526 -18.12 2.98 -26.31
CA GLN A 526 -17.73 3.49 -27.63
C GLN A 526 -18.62 4.64 -28.10
N SER A 527 -19.89 4.66 -27.70
CA SER A 527 -20.88 5.61 -28.19
C SER A 527 -22.00 5.83 -27.18
N LYS A 528 -22.71 6.96 -27.31
CA LYS A 528 -23.94 7.18 -26.54
C LYS A 528 -25.08 6.39 -27.18
N LEU A 529 -25.66 5.47 -26.43
CA LEU A 529 -26.81 4.66 -26.86
C LEU A 529 -28.13 5.44 -26.68
N GLY A 530 -29.03 5.28 -27.65
CA GLY A 530 -30.41 5.77 -27.54
C GLY A 530 -31.25 4.86 -26.64
N GLU A 531 -32.22 5.45 -25.93
CA GLU A 531 -33.05 4.74 -24.93
C GLU A 531 -33.79 3.51 -25.48
N SER A 532 -34.11 3.47 -26.77
CA SER A 532 -34.82 2.36 -27.42
C SER A 532 -34.04 1.05 -27.52
N LEU A 533 -32.71 1.12 -27.40
CA LEU A 533 -31.82 -0.06 -27.42
C LEU A 533 -31.50 -0.56 -26.01
N LEU A 534 -32.01 0.12 -24.97
CA LEU A 534 -31.73 -0.19 -23.57
C LEU A 534 -32.91 -0.95 -22.92
N PRO A 535 -32.63 -1.79 -21.91
CA PRO A 535 -33.68 -2.35 -21.05
C PRO A 535 -34.51 -1.24 -20.37
N PRO A 536 -35.71 -1.57 -19.83
CA PRO A 536 -36.51 -0.61 -19.09
C PRO A 536 -35.70 0.11 -18.00
N LEU A 537 -35.65 1.44 -18.08
CA LEU A 537 -34.81 2.26 -17.21
C LEU A 537 -35.57 2.74 -15.96
N PRO A 538 -34.89 2.87 -14.81
CA PRO A 538 -35.47 3.42 -13.58
C PRO A 538 -36.02 4.84 -13.77
N PRO A 539 -37.05 5.24 -13.01
CA PRO A 539 -37.60 6.60 -13.08
C PRO A 539 -36.63 7.66 -12.53
N HIS A 540 -35.56 7.25 -11.85
CA HIS A 540 -34.58 8.13 -11.23
C HIS A 540 -33.59 8.71 -12.25
N HIS A 541 -33.09 9.93 -11.98
CA HIS A 541 -32.07 10.58 -12.80
C HIS A 541 -30.76 9.79 -12.82
N SER A 542 -30.34 9.26 -11.68
CA SER A 542 -29.13 8.45 -11.52
C SER A 542 -29.48 7.02 -11.15
N PHE A 543 -28.79 6.08 -11.77
CA PHE A 543 -28.96 4.64 -11.58
C PHE A 543 -27.64 3.91 -11.88
N VAL A 544 -27.64 2.59 -11.79
CA VAL A 544 -26.43 1.77 -11.96
C VAL A 544 -26.67 0.66 -12.98
N PHE A 545 -25.75 0.51 -13.93
CA PHE A 545 -25.67 -0.69 -14.75
C PHE A 545 -24.88 -1.78 -14.00
N LYS A 546 -25.41 -3.00 -13.99
CA LYS A 546 -24.74 -4.21 -13.50
C LYS A 546 -24.45 -5.12 -14.69
N CYS A 547 -23.19 -5.46 -14.88
CA CYS A 547 -22.77 -6.41 -15.91
C CYS A 547 -22.02 -7.58 -15.25
N ASN A 548 -22.48 -8.82 -15.49
CA ASN A 548 -21.83 -10.00 -14.96
C ASN A 548 -20.71 -10.45 -15.92
N MET A 549 -19.49 -10.53 -15.41
CA MET A 549 -18.32 -11.00 -16.14
C MET A 549 -17.95 -12.40 -15.68
N ALA A 550 -17.49 -13.25 -16.60
CA ALA A 550 -17.23 -14.67 -16.31
C ALA A 550 -16.18 -14.89 -15.21
N ILE A 551 -15.11 -14.08 -15.19
CA ILE A 551 -13.99 -14.26 -14.25
C ILE A 551 -14.17 -13.44 -12.98
N VAL A 552 -14.55 -12.17 -13.13
CA VAL A 552 -14.49 -11.20 -12.03
C VAL A 552 -15.84 -10.95 -11.34
N GLY A 553 -16.92 -11.57 -11.83
CA GLY A 553 -18.27 -11.38 -11.31
C GLY A 553 -18.90 -10.06 -11.74
N ALA A 554 -19.74 -9.48 -10.89
CA ALA A 554 -20.50 -8.27 -11.21
C ALA A 554 -19.62 -7.02 -11.23
N VAL A 555 -19.68 -6.26 -12.33
CA VAL A 555 -19.11 -4.93 -12.49
C VAL A 555 -20.24 -3.91 -12.51
N TYR A 556 -20.03 -2.79 -11.81
CA TYR A 556 -21.03 -1.73 -11.65
C TYR A 556 -20.59 -0.43 -12.31
N ILE A 557 -21.50 0.22 -13.04
CA ILE A 557 -21.24 1.47 -13.76
C ILE A 557 -22.32 2.49 -13.40
N ALA A 558 -21.93 3.62 -12.82
CA ALA A 558 -22.83 4.74 -12.58
C ALA A 558 -23.32 5.32 -13.92
N ALA A 559 -24.63 5.54 -14.03
CA ALA A 559 -25.29 6.07 -15.22
C ALA A 559 -26.28 7.17 -14.87
N GLU A 560 -26.54 8.06 -15.82
CA GLU A 560 -27.48 9.16 -15.67
C GLU A 560 -28.27 9.45 -16.95
N ARG A 561 -29.50 9.97 -16.77
CA ARG A 561 -30.35 10.48 -17.85
C ARG A 561 -29.87 11.88 -18.26
N ALA A 562 -29.17 12.00 -19.39
CA ALA A 562 -28.60 13.28 -19.84
C ALA A 562 -29.65 14.18 -20.54
N CYS A 563 -30.53 13.59 -21.34
CA CYS A 563 -31.64 14.24 -22.05
C CYS A 563 -32.82 13.25 -22.16
N PRO A 564 -34.04 13.66 -22.58
CA PRO A 564 -35.24 12.81 -22.60
C PRO A 564 -35.16 11.47 -23.36
N CYS A 565 -34.07 11.19 -24.10
CA CYS A 565 -33.83 9.92 -24.79
C CYS A 565 -32.34 9.47 -24.80
N GLN A 566 -31.47 10.07 -23.97
CA GLN A 566 -30.02 9.83 -24.02
C GLN A 566 -29.43 9.50 -22.66
N ILE A 567 -28.72 8.38 -22.58
CA ILE A 567 -28.03 7.91 -21.38
C ILE A 567 -26.53 8.22 -21.46
N SER A 568 -25.99 8.66 -20.32
CA SER A 568 -24.56 8.86 -20.12
C SER A 568 -24.07 7.88 -19.06
N ALA A 569 -23.03 7.11 -19.39
CA ALA A 569 -22.36 6.20 -18.47
C ALA A 569 -20.85 6.34 -18.65
N LYS A 570 -20.11 6.42 -17.54
CA LYS A 570 -18.65 6.52 -17.59
C LYS A 570 -18.03 5.14 -17.40
N VAL A 571 -17.77 4.45 -18.51
CA VAL A 571 -17.10 3.15 -18.51
C VAL A 571 -15.58 3.36 -18.43
N ALA A 572 -14.93 2.76 -17.44
CA ALA A 572 -13.48 2.87 -17.25
C ALA A 572 -12.72 1.92 -18.20
N GLU A 573 -11.48 2.26 -18.56
CA GLU A 573 -10.66 1.45 -19.49
C GLU A 573 -10.46 0.01 -19.00
N TRP A 574 -10.30 -0.19 -17.68
CA TRP A 574 -10.17 -1.53 -17.11
C TRP A 574 -11.45 -2.35 -17.25
N GLN A 575 -12.63 -1.70 -17.18
CA GLN A 575 -13.92 -2.37 -17.39
C GLN A 575 -14.02 -2.83 -18.85
N VAL A 576 -13.60 -1.99 -19.80
CA VAL A 576 -13.53 -2.35 -21.23
C VAL A 576 -12.59 -3.52 -21.46
N ALA A 577 -11.40 -3.52 -20.82
CA ALA A 577 -10.45 -4.62 -20.94
C ALA A 577 -11.01 -5.94 -20.40
N LEU A 578 -11.65 -5.95 -19.23
CA LEU A 578 -12.28 -7.16 -18.68
C LEU A 578 -13.50 -7.60 -19.50
N THR A 579 -14.23 -6.67 -20.11
CA THR A 579 -15.32 -6.97 -21.04
C THR A 579 -14.79 -7.68 -22.29
N LYS A 580 -13.74 -7.14 -22.92
CA LYS A 580 -13.08 -7.78 -24.07
C LYS A 580 -12.57 -9.19 -23.72
N LEU A 581 -11.94 -9.33 -22.54
CA LEU A 581 -11.49 -10.62 -22.04
C LEU A 581 -12.64 -11.62 -21.88
N THR A 582 -13.78 -11.17 -21.34
CA THR A 582 -14.99 -11.99 -21.18
C THR A 582 -15.58 -12.42 -22.53
N LEU A 583 -15.49 -11.56 -23.55
CA LEU A 583 -15.96 -11.83 -24.92
C LEU A 583 -14.94 -12.59 -25.78
N GLY A 584 -13.78 -12.98 -25.25
CA GLY A 584 -12.71 -13.63 -26.02
C GLY A 584 -12.06 -12.73 -27.08
N GLN A 585 -12.16 -11.41 -26.94
CA GLN A 585 -11.56 -10.44 -27.85
C GLN A 585 -10.11 -10.12 -27.44
N PRO A 586 -9.18 -9.88 -28.39
CA PRO A 586 -7.81 -9.53 -28.08
C PRO A 586 -7.70 -8.16 -27.38
N LEU A 587 -6.76 -8.02 -26.43
CA LEU A 587 -6.52 -6.74 -25.73
C LEU A 587 -5.45 -5.90 -26.42
N VAL A 588 -4.52 -6.53 -27.13
CA VAL A 588 -3.47 -5.96 -27.97
C VAL A 588 -3.87 -6.17 -29.43
N GLU A 589 -3.96 -5.07 -30.17
CA GLU A 589 -4.09 -5.14 -31.63
C GLU A 589 -2.76 -5.65 -32.19
N CYS A 590 -2.82 -6.72 -32.99
CA CYS A 590 -1.68 -7.20 -33.76
C CYS A 590 -1.34 -6.17 -34.84
N ASN A 591 -0.60 -5.13 -34.49
CA ASN A 591 0.08 -4.34 -35.51
C ASN A 591 1.19 -5.21 -36.11
N GLU A 592 1.08 -5.51 -37.40
CA GLU A 592 2.06 -6.27 -38.20
C GLU A 592 3.49 -5.67 -38.17
N GLU A 593 3.67 -4.47 -37.64
CA GLU A 593 4.97 -3.80 -37.52
C GLU A 593 5.89 -4.35 -36.41
N ALA A 594 5.36 -5.12 -35.45
CA ALA A 594 6.18 -5.70 -34.38
C ALA A 594 6.92 -6.99 -34.76
N ALA A 595 6.65 -7.57 -35.94
CA ALA A 595 7.38 -8.73 -36.46
C ALA A 595 8.74 -8.36 -37.06
N ALA A 596 9.02 -7.06 -37.27
CA ALA A 596 10.29 -6.59 -37.86
C ALA A 596 11.43 -6.40 -36.83
N ASP A 597 11.14 -6.45 -35.53
CA ASP A 597 12.13 -6.17 -34.47
C ASP A 597 12.71 -7.44 -33.82
N THR A 598 12.20 -8.62 -34.19
CA THR A 598 12.75 -9.92 -33.76
C THR A 598 13.93 -10.41 -34.63
N ASP A 599 14.20 -9.77 -35.77
CA ASP A 599 15.30 -10.15 -36.68
C ASP A 599 16.58 -9.31 -36.51
N ARG A 600 16.65 -8.40 -35.53
CA ARG A 600 17.85 -7.55 -35.31
C ARG A 600 18.73 -7.95 -34.12
N VAL A 601 18.51 -9.12 -33.54
CA VAL A 601 19.41 -9.70 -32.51
C VAL A 601 20.00 -11.00 -33.05
N GLY A 602 20.84 -10.88 -34.07
CA GLY A 602 21.47 -12.03 -34.73
C GLY A 602 22.42 -11.61 -35.84
N GLY A 603 23.47 -10.87 -35.50
CA GLY A 603 24.46 -10.40 -36.47
C GLY A 603 25.75 -9.97 -35.81
N ASP A 604 26.45 -10.93 -35.23
CA ASP A 604 27.89 -10.80 -34.94
C ASP A 604 28.66 -11.07 -36.25
N LYS A 605 29.55 -10.15 -36.65
CA LYS A 605 30.70 -10.37 -37.54
C LYS A 605 31.52 -9.08 -37.71
N ASN A 606 32.65 -9.05 -36.99
CA ASN A 606 34.04 -8.77 -37.41
C ASN A 606 34.37 -7.90 -38.65
N THR A 607 35.56 -7.28 -38.56
CA THR A 607 36.39 -6.55 -39.55
C THR A 607 36.00 -5.08 -39.76
N ASP A 608 36.83 -4.06 -39.52
CA ASP A 608 38.30 -3.93 -39.38
C ASP A 608 38.70 -3.00 -38.22
#